data_AF-A0A2R7RVL1-F1
#
_entry.id   AF-A0A2R7RVL1-F1
#
_cell.length_a   1.000
_cell.length_b   1.000
_cell.length_c   1.000
_cell.angle_alpha   90.00
_cell.angle_beta   90.00
_cell.angle_gamma   90.00
#
_symmetry.space_group_name_H-M   'P 1'
#
loop_
_entity.id
_entity.type
_entity.pdbx_description
1 polymer ?
#
loop_
_entity_poly.entity_id
_entity_poly.type
_entity_poly.pdbx_seq_one_letter_code
_entity_poly.pdbx_strand_id
1 'polypeptide(L)'
;MGYPLVPGYEAVGRVISVGAQSAARVGQRVYVPGARCFGEVKGLFGASASRLVVPGHKVIPVDERLGEQAVLMALAATAYHSVSGGGTGAPFAPPDLIVGHGVLGRLLARLNVAAGYT
;
A
#
# COMPACT_ATOMS: atom_id res chain seq x y z
N MET A 1 -1.67 17.62 18.43
CA MET A 1 -1.96 17.45 16.99
C MET A 1 -2.51 18.76 16.48
N GLY A 2 -1.79 19.43 15.56
CA GLY A 2 -2.18 20.74 15.04
C GLY A 2 -2.96 20.63 13.73
N TYR A 3 -3.86 21.59 13.49
CA TYR A 3 -4.63 21.73 12.26
C TYR A 3 -4.08 22.89 11.42
N PRO A 4 -4.30 22.88 10.09
CA PRO A 4 -4.98 21.85 9.30
C PRO A 4 -4.14 20.57 9.08
N LEU A 5 -4.82 19.46 8.80
CA LEU A 5 -4.27 18.11 8.67
C LEU A 5 -4.72 17.44 7.36
N VAL A 6 -3.81 16.74 6.70
CA VAL A 6 -4.14 15.78 5.62
C VAL A 6 -3.85 14.34 6.10
N PRO A 7 -4.86 13.47 6.20
CA PRO A 7 -4.67 12.06 6.56
C PRO A 7 -4.36 11.16 5.34
N GLY A 8 -4.16 9.87 5.61
CA GLY A 8 -4.10 8.81 4.60
C GLY A 8 -2.70 8.24 4.40
N TYR A 9 -2.55 6.92 4.48
CA TYR A 9 -1.29 6.20 4.27
C TYR A 9 -1.35 5.24 3.06
N GLU A 10 -2.49 5.21 2.36
CA GLU A 10 -2.74 4.36 1.21
C GLU A 10 -3.36 5.22 0.11
N ALA A 11 -2.67 5.37 -1.02
CA ALA A 11 -3.24 6.01 -2.20
C ALA A 11 -2.79 5.29 -3.47
N VAL A 12 -3.66 5.34 -4.48
CA VAL A 12 -3.39 4.89 -5.83
C VAL A 12 -3.60 6.06 -6.76
N GLY A 13 -2.71 6.22 -7.73
CA GLY A 13 -2.84 7.26 -8.73
C GLY A 13 -2.13 6.91 -10.02
N ARG A 14 -2.14 7.88 -10.95
CA ARG A 14 -1.30 7.85 -12.15
C ARG A 14 -0.19 8.86 -12.04
N VAL A 15 0.99 8.47 -12.48
CA VAL A 15 2.12 9.38 -12.61
C VAL A 15 1.82 10.38 -13.74
N ILE A 16 1.79 11.67 -13.41
CA ILE A 16 1.56 12.76 -14.38
C ILE A 16 2.84 13.56 -14.68
N SER A 17 3.88 13.40 -13.87
CA SER A 17 5.18 14.05 -14.03
C SER A 17 6.23 13.27 -13.26
N VAL A 18 7.47 13.28 -13.74
CA VAL A 18 8.61 12.62 -13.11
C VAL A 18 9.82 13.53 -13.09
N GLY A 19 10.62 13.45 -12.03
CA GLY A 19 11.94 14.06 -12.00
C GLY A 19 12.94 13.27 -12.85
N ALA A 20 14.04 13.92 -13.24
CA ALA A 20 15.06 13.32 -14.14
C ALA A 20 15.68 12.01 -13.63
N GLN A 21 15.69 11.80 -12.30
CA GLN A 21 16.26 10.60 -11.67
C GLN A 21 15.20 9.53 -11.31
N SER A 22 13.93 9.74 -11.70
CA SER A 22 12.86 8.80 -11.39
C SER A 22 12.86 7.63 -12.38
N ALA A 23 12.69 6.41 -11.86
CA ALA A 23 12.47 5.22 -12.68
C ALA A 23 10.99 5.04 -13.11
N ALA A 24 10.07 5.82 -12.53
CA ALA A 24 8.65 5.78 -12.88
C ALA A 24 8.38 6.38 -14.26
N ARG A 25 7.28 5.98 -14.89
CA ARG A 25 6.86 6.47 -16.22
C ARG A 25 5.57 7.26 -16.13
N VAL A 26 5.44 8.33 -16.91
CA VAL A 26 4.15 9.04 -17.05
C VAL A 26 3.07 8.07 -17.55
N GLY A 27 1.87 8.18 -16.98
CA GLY A 27 0.73 7.29 -17.23
C GLY A 27 0.71 6.03 -16.36
N GLN A 28 1.84 5.65 -15.76
CA GLN A 28 1.96 4.44 -14.94
C GLN A 28 1.05 4.53 -13.71
N ARG A 29 0.32 3.44 -13.45
CA ARG A 29 -0.43 3.26 -12.21
C ARG A 29 0.52 2.90 -11.07
N VAL A 30 0.35 3.58 -9.95
CA VAL A 30 1.27 3.46 -8.82
C VAL A 30 0.52 3.49 -7.49
N TYR A 31 1.03 2.73 -6.53
CA TYR A 31 0.68 2.83 -5.12
C TYR A 31 1.65 3.79 -4.41
N VAL A 32 1.12 4.59 -3.49
CA VAL A 32 1.87 5.58 -2.71
C VAL A 32 1.56 5.39 -1.22
N PRO A 33 2.57 5.05 -0.37
CA PRO A 33 2.39 4.80 1.06
C PRO A 33 2.29 6.09 1.91
N GLY A 34 1.70 7.15 1.34
CA GLY A 34 1.67 8.48 1.96
C GLY A 34 2.57 9.54 1.31
N ALA A 35 2.29 10.80 1.61
CA ALA A 35 3.04 11.98 1.21
C ALA A 35 3.16 13.03 2.34
N ARG A 36 4.08 13.98 2.14
CA ARG A 36 4.33 15.12 3.05
C ARG A 36 4.49 16.43 2.27
N CYS A 37 3.82 16.54 1.12
CA CYS A 37 4.02 17.62 0.15
C CYS A 37 3.12 18.85 0.35
N PHE A 38 2.60 19.07 1.56
CA PHE A 38 1.55 20.06 1.82
C PHE A 38 2.06 21.38 2.43
N GLY A 39 3.37 21.62 2.38
CA GLY A 39 3.98 22.84 2.93
C GLY A 39 3.72 22.98 4.43
N GLU A 40 2.97 24.03 4.81
CA GLU A 40 2.63 24.32 6.20
C GLU A 40 1.59 23.37 6.80
N VAL A 41 0.79 22.70 5.96
CA VAL A 41 -0.24 21.74 6.39
C VAL A 41 0.41 20.45 6.85
N LYS A 42 -0.01 19.93 8.01
CA LYS A 42 0.58 18.72 8.58
C LYS A 42 0.05 17.47 7.88
N GLY A 43 0.93 16.60 7.40
CA GLY A 43 0.57 15.29 6.86
C GLY A 43 0.61 14.19 7.93
N LEU A 44 -0.53 13.56 8.25
CA LEU A 44 -0.61 12.32 9.03
C LEU A 44 -0.51 11.16 8.05
N PHE A 45 0.72 10.92 7.58
CA PHE A 45 1.05 10.08 6.42
C PHE A 45 0.49 10.63 5.09
N GLY A 46 -0.58 11.42 5.11
CA GLY A 46 -1.00 12.40 4.11
C GLY A 46 -1.02 11.96 2.65
N ALA A 47 -2.09 11.28 2.24
CA ALA A 47 -2.32 10.85 0.86
C ALA A 47 -3.71 11.25 0.31
N SER A 48 -4.62 11.71 1.17
CA SER A 48 -5.96 12.17 0.80
C SER A 48 -5.94 13.55 0.13
N ALA A 49 -5.32 13.64 -1.05
CA ALA A 49 -5.27 14.84 -1.87
C ALA A 49 -5.32 14.48 -3.37
N SER A 50 -5.79 15.42 -4.20
CA SER A 50 -5.89 15.22 -5.66
C SER A 50 -4.54 15.11 -6.36
N ARG A 51 -3.48 15.64 -5.76
CA ARG A 51 -2.10 15.60 -6.29
C ARG A 51 -1.11 15.39 -5.16
N LEU A 52 -0.19 14.45 -5.37
CA LEU A 52 0.91 14.17 -4.44
C LEU A 52 2.24 14.36 -5.16
N VAL A 53 3.21 14.93 -4.44
CA VAL A 53 4.62 14.95 -4.85
C VAL A 53 5.41 14.14 -3.84
N VAL A 54 5.99 13.03 -4.29
CA VAL A 54 6.69 12.10 -3.41
C VAL A 54 8.06 11.74 -3.99
N PRO A 55 9.03 11.37 -3.15
CA PRO A 55 10.29 10.80 -3.63
C PRO A 55 10.01 9.56 -4.49
N GLY A 56 10.66 9.47 -5.66
CA GLY A 56 10.41 8.39 -6.61
C GLY A 56 10.58 6.98 -6.02
N HIS A 57 11.53 6.80 -5.09
CA HIS A 57 11.76 5.52 -4.42
C HIS A 57 10.61 5.06 -3.50
N LYS A 58 9.66 5.95 -3.15
CA LYS A 58 8.46 5.58 -2.37
C LYS A 58 7.29 5.16 -3.26
N VAL A 59 7.40 5.35 -4.57
CA VAL A 59 6.35 5.03 -5.53
C VAL A 59 6.51 3.58 -5.93
N ILE A 60 5.45 2.79 -5.76
CA ILE A 60 5.46 1.37 -6.10
C ILE A 60 4.62 1.17 -7.36
N PRO A 61 5.21 0.79 -8.51
CA PRO A 61 4.47 0.39 -9.69
C PRO A 61 3.50 -0.75 -9.37
N VAL A 62 2.28 -0.66 -9.87
CA VAL A 62 1.28 -1.72 -9.74
C VAL A 62 0.69 -2.05 -11.11
N ASP A 63 0.23 -3.28 -11.28
CA ASP A 63 -0.43 -3.72 -12.50
C ASP A 63 -1.69 -2.87 -12.76
N GLU A 64 -1.92 -2.48 -14.01
CA GLU A 64 -3.07 -1.66 -14.40
C GLU A 64 -4.40 -2.33 -14.04
N ARG A 65 -4.46 -3.66 -14.10
CA ARG A 65 -5.66 -4.47 -13.80
C ARG A 65 -6.11 -4.34 -12.35
N LEU A 66 -5.21 -3.98 -11.43
CA LEU A 66 -5.58 -3.77 -10.03
C LEU A 66 -6.44 -2.52 -9.83
N GLY A 67 -6.37 -1.54 -10.72
CA GLY A 67 -7.20 -0.33 -10.64
C GLY A 67 -7.12 0.34 -9.27
N GLU A 68 -8.27 0.56 -8.64
CA GLU A 68 -8.39 1.12 -7.29
C GLU A 68 -8.05 0.10 -6.19
N GLN A 69 -8.14 -1.21 -6.48
CA GLN A 69 -7.86 -2.27 -5.51
C GLN A 69 -6.40 -2.30 -5.06
N ALA A 70 -5.50 -1.68 -5.83
CA ALA A 70 -4.11 -1.46 -5.42
C ALA A 70 -4.00 -0.65 -4.11
N VAL A 71 -5.05 0.03 -3.64
CA VAL A 71 -5.07 0.69 -2.34
C VAL A 71 -4.87 -0.33 -1.20
N LEU A 72 -5.29 -1.58 -1.42
CA LEU A 72 -5.14 -2.67 -0.45
C LEU A 72 -3.69 -3.17 -0.32
N MET A 73 -2.73 -2.66 -1.10
CA MET A 73 -1.36 -3.20 -1.12
C MET A 73 -0.68 -3.21 0.25
N ALA A 74 -0.88 -2.18 1.09
CA ALA A 74 -0.31 -2.18 2.44
C ALA A 74 -0.94 -3.27 3.33
N LEU A 75 -2.26 -3.42 3.32
CA LEU A 75 -2.94 -4.48 4.06
C LEU A 75 -2.61 -5.87 3.50
N ALA A 76 -2.49 -6.01 2.18
CA ALA A 76 -2.10 -7.25 1.53
C ALA A 76 -0.67 -7.65 1.88
N ALA A 77 0.27 -6.69 1.89
CA ALA A 77 1.64 -6.93 2.34
C ALA A 77 1.69 -7.32 3.82
N THR A 78 0.88 -6.69 4.67
CA THR A 78 0.75 -7.05 6.08
C THR A 78 0.24 -8.49 6.24
N ALA A 79 -0.85 -8.83 5.55
CA ALA A 79 -1.41 -10.18 5.59
C ALA A 79 -0.44 -11.23 5.03
N TYR A 80 0.25 -10.91 3.94
CA TYR A 80 1.27 -11.76 3.33
C TYR A 80 2.43 -12.02 4.29
N HIS A 81 2.87 -11.00 5.03
CA HIS A 81 3.90 -11.16 6.05
C HIS A 81 3.45 -12.10 7.18
N SER A 82 2.20 -11.97 7.63
CA SER A 82 1.63 -12.84 8.67
C SER A 82 1.43 -14.30 8.23
N VAL A 83 1.12 -14.55 6.94
CA VAL A 83 0.80 -15.90 6.43
C VAL A 83 2.02 -16.64 5.86
N SER A 84 3.05 -15.92 5.40
CA SER A 84 4.19 -16.53 4.69
C SER A 84 5.57 -16.04 5.15
N GLY A 85 5.63 -15.27 6.24
CA GLY A 85 6.85 -14.60 6.67
C GLY A 85 7.38 -13.60 5.64
N GLY A 86 6.50 -13.09 4.77
CA GLY A 86 6.90 -12.21 3.66
C GLY A 86 7.60 -12.95 2.51
N GLY A 87 7.43 -14.27 2.42
CA GLY A 87 8.09 -15.11 1.42
C GLY A 87 9.56 -15.41 1.72
N THR A 88 10.08 -15.00 2.88
CA THR A 88 11.50 -15.20 3.25
C THR A 88 11.74 -16.37 4.20
N GLY A 89 10.69 -17.06 4.65
CA GLY A 89 10.79 -18.20 5.56
C GLY A 89 10.18 -19.47 4.97
N ALA A 90 10.97 -20.53 4.86
CA ALA A 90 10.45 -21.87 4.62
C ALA A 90 11.14 -22.86 5.59
N PRO A 91 10.38 -23.67 6.36
CA PRO A 91 8.92 -23.65 6.47
C PRO A 91 8.43 -22.44 7.29
N PHE A 92 7.29 -21.87 6.91
CA PHE A 92 6.59 -20.86 7.70
C PHE A 92 5.25 -21.44 8.17
N ALA A 93 4.87 -21.13 9.40
CA ALA A 93 3.61 -21.56 9.99
C ALA A 93 2.60 -20.40 9.92
N PRO A 94 1.54 -20.50 9.10
CA PRO A 94 0.47 -19.51 9.09
C PRO A 94 -0.36 -19.54 10.38
N PRO A 95 -1.19 -18.52 10.63
CA PRO A 95 -2.04 -18.47 11.82
C PRO A 95 -3.14 -19.55 11.80
N ASP A 96 -3.33 -20.25 12.92
CA ASP A 96 -4.42 -21.23 13.13
C ASP A 96 -5.80 -20.58 13.36
N LEU A 97 -5.81 -19.33 13.84
CA LEU A 97 -7.02 -18.57 14.15
C LEU A 97 -6.90 -17.12 13.70
N ILE A 98 -7.90 -16.66 12.95
CA ILE A 98 -8.05 -15.25 12.57
C ILE A 98 -9.20 -14.64 13.38
N VAL A 99 -8.88 -13.73 14.30
CA VAL A 99 -9.89 -12.98 15.06
C VAL A 99 -10.22 -11.67 14.35
N GLY A 100 -11.45 -11.56 13.86
CA GLY A 100 -11.99 -10.37 13.17
C GLY A 100 -12.13 -10.55 11.66
N HIS A 101 -13.24 -10.08 11.09
CA HIS A 101 -13.60 -10.27 9.68
C HIS A 101 -13.61 -8.96 8.86
N GLY A 102 -12.79 -8.00 9.28
CA GLY A 102 -12.52 -6.76 8.53
C GLY A 102 -11.70 -6.99 7.26
N VAL A 103 -11.24 -5.92 6.62
CA VAL A 103 -10.47 -6.01 5.35
C VAL A 103 -9.22 -6.87 5.52
N LEU A 104 -8.42 -6.62 6.57
CA LEU A 104 -7.22 -7.41 6.87
C LEU A 104 -7.54 -8.88 7.17
N GLY A 105 -8.54 -9.16 8.01
CA GLY A 105 -8.95 -10.53 8.34
C GLY A 105 -9.38 -11.34 7.11
N ARG A 106 -10.11 -10.71 6.18
CA ARG A 106 -10.47 -11.34 4.90
C ARG A 106 -9.26 -11.55 3.98
N LEU A 107 -8.28 -10.65 3.99
CA LEU A 107 -7.04 -10.83 3.23
C LEU A 107 -6.20 -11.98 3.81
N LEU A 108 -6.06 -12.05 5.14
CA LEU A 108 -5.40 -13.16 5.83
C LEU A 108 -6.03 -14.50 5.44
N ALA A 109 -7.35 -14.63 5.55
CA ALA A 109 -8.05 -15.87 5.20
C ALA A 109 -7.82 -16.28 3.74
N ARG A 110 -7.91 -15.32 2.80
CA ARG A 110 -7.68 -15.58 1.37
C ARG A 110 -6.23 -15.98 1.06
N LEU A 111 -5.26 -15.32 1.68
CA LEU A 111 -3.85 -15.65 1.49
C LEU A 111 -3.48 -16.98 2.13
N ASN A 112 -4.13 -17.36 3.24
CA ASN A 112 -3.93 -18.68 3.86
C ASN A 112 -4.35 -19.81 2.91
N VAL A 113 -5.55 -19.67 2.31
CA VAL A 113 -6.03 -20.57 1.25
C VAL A 113 -5.09 -20.60 0.05
N ALA A 114 -4.62 -19.44 -0.40
CA ALA A 114 -3.66 -19.37 -1.51
C ALA A 114 -2.31 -20.02 -1.19
N ALA A 115 -1.91 -20.05 0.09
CA ALA A 115 -0.70 -20.70 0.57
C ALA A 115 -0.87 -22.23 0.78
N GLY A 116 -2.06 -22.78 0.55
CA GLY A 116 -2.33 -24.22 0.65
C GLY A 116 -2.90 -24.67 2.00
N TYR A 117 -3.34 -23.74 2.84
CA TYR A 117 -3.94 -24.02 4.15
C TYR A 117 -5.45 -23.78 4.12
N THR A 118 -6.23 -24.58 4.86
CA THR A 118 -7.69 -24.45 4.95
C THR A 118 -8.14 -23.48 6.02
#